data_AF-A0AAD4DUZ2-F1
#
_entry.id   AF-A0AAD4DUZ2-F1
#
_cell.length_a   1.000
_cell.length_b   1.000
_cell.length_c   1.000
_cell.angle_alpha   90.00
_cell.angle_beta   90.00
_cell.angle_gamma   90.00
#
_symmetry.space_group_name_H-M   'P 1'
#
loop_
_entity.id
_entity.type
_entity.pdbx_description
1 polymer ?
#
loop_
_entity_poly.entity_id
_entity_poly.type
_entity_poly.pdbx_seq_one_letter_code
_entity_poly.pdbx_strand_id
1 'polypeptide(L)'
;MMFGSTQFKDQSTLQCLVLKYGPKRVLVKRQKSYNLMLDSACKHFPSIPRDVVMLQTNRPNVCDGHYADITAEIWTDIIDLLHVVEVTRRVEMALPAPLPFYDRAISKLPDNKSAPSEVYYQDSSRNDDEIWDIVPILSERVSESDDQVTVKLVSQSGKIRTTKISRGMQVDKLVARACQILDTSGPARAIFGGVTMCVNRTIGSYDIEDGDSIDIQVDRMRVRKPIIYLYSPSDIDVSVKLALIPEWRLSVIYPIVTTEDHGRRLEWNVRTHQDGSLTEHNSGLNVSYLFWEAETNSQEFLRTPAYKPQPVDTFNPVSNSLDDTDSIVTPVDRVTVYLDNSLKVLGLHTEARTSFITYWLPSFLKHEYVALRFIPQAAFERAASLHISPQPDVVTRVFMLFKGIRKEDLTNWTNARIQAEKDVAWWVDVVGVDPARAGDVTLFRALEWGGMEVLI
;
A
#
# COMPACT_ATOMS: atom_id res chain seq x y z
N MET A 1 -21.88 -6.55 -74.71
CA MET A 1 -22.31 -5.25 -74.15
C MET A 1 -22.18 -5.37 -72.65
N MET A 2 -21.06 -4.95 -72.03
CA MET A 2 -20.76 -3.56 -71.66
C MET A 2 -21.89 -2.94 -70.83
N PHE A 3 -21.75 -2.99 -69.50
CA PHE A 3 -21.70 -1.77 -68.70
C PHE A 3 -20.65 -1.99 -67.61
N GLY A 4 -19.45 -1.48 -67.89
CA GLY A 4 -18.41 -1.24 -66.91
C GLY A 4 -18.48 0.21 -66.43
N SER A 5 -18.00 0.40 -65.19
CA SER A 5 -17.64 1.64 -64.51
C SER A 5 -18.80 2.61 -64.22
N THR A 6 -18.97 3.07 -62.99
CA THR A 6 -18.01 4.03 -62.42
C THR A 6 -17.92 3.88 -60.90
N GLN A 7 -16.77 3.38 -60.44
CA GLN A 7 -16.23 3.76 -59.14
C GLN A 7 -16.12 5.29 -59.11
N PHE A 8 -17.00 5.94 -58.36
CA PHE A 8 -16.58 7.18 -57.72
C PHE A 8 -15.72 6.76 -56.52
N LYS A 9 -14.43 6.56 -56.81
CA LYS A 9 -13.38 6.96 -55.88
C LYS A 9 -13.68 8.42 -55.54
N ASP A 10 -14.34 8.66 -54.44
CA ASP A 10 -14.19 9.95 -53.78
C ASP A 10 -13.08 9.83 -52.75
N GLN A 11 -11.84 9.73 -53.26
CA GLN A 11 -10.60 9.82 -52.51
C GLN A 11 -10.44 11.18 -51.79
N SER A 12 -11.43 12.09 -51.88
CA SER A 12 -11.46 13.33 -51.12
C SER A 12 -12.07 13.21 -49.71
N THR A 13 -12.82 12.12 -49.42
CA THR A 13 -13.50 11.93 -48.11
C THR A 13 -12.58 11.46 -46.98
N LEU A 14 -11.34 11.04 -47.27
CA LEU A 14 -10.37 10.57 -46.26
C LEU A 14 -9.64 11.70 -45.52
N GLN A 15 -9.74 12.96 -45.97
CA GLN A 15 -9.04 14.10 -45.34
C GLN A 15 -9.85 14.87 -44.31
N CYS A 16 -11.12 14.54 -44.10
CA CYS A 16 -11.99 15.28 -43.17
C CYS A 16 -12.42 14.41 -41.99
N LEU A 17 -12.56 15.06 -40.83
CA LEU A 17 -12.99 14.46 -39.57
C LEU A 17 -14.15 15.30 -39.02
N VAL A 18 -15.18 14.66 -38.46
CA VAL A 18 -16.27 15.38 -37.79
C VAL A 18 -15.92 15.53 -36.31
N LEU A 19 -15.85 16.76 -35.82
CA LEU A 19 -15.82 17.03 -34.39
C LEU A 19 -17.23 17.29 -33.86
N LYS A 20 -17.58 16.69 -32.73
CA LYS A 20 -18.88 16.85 -32.10
C LYS A 20 -18.73 17.32 -30.65
N TYR A 21 -19.48 18.34 -30.25
CA TYR A 21 -19.60 18.76 -28.86
C TYR A 21 -21.07 19.06 -28.57
N GLY A 22 -21.72 18.22 -27.74
CA GLY A 22 -23.16 18.31 -27.49
C GLY A 22 -23.97 18.19 -28.79
N PRO A 23 -24.87 19.14 -29.12
CA PRO A 23 -25.66 19.10 -30.36
C PRO A 23 -24.87 19.60 -31.59
N LYS A 24 -23.73 20.28 -31.42
CA LYS A 24 -23.00 20.92 -32.51
C LYS A 24 -22.01 19.94 -33.16
N ARG A 25 -22.00 19.90 -34.51
CA ARG A 25 -21.07 19.12 -35.32
C ARG A 25 -20.36 20.01 -36.32
N VAL A 26 -19.05 19.84 -36.48
CA VAL A 26 -18.23 20.62 -37.41
C VAL A 26 -17.31 19.68 -38.19
N LEU A 27 -17.29 19.84 -39.52
CA LEU A 27 -16.37 19.11 -40.38
C LEU A 27 -15.05 19.88 -40.45
N VAL A 28 -13.95 19.23 -40.08
CA VAL A 28 -12.61 19.83 -40.04
C VAL A 28 -11.62 18.98 -40.82
N LYS A 29 -10.50 19.57 -41.25
CA LYS A 29 -9.42 18.83 -41.89
C LYS A 29 -8.72 17.95 -40.87
N ARG A 30 -8.53 16.68 -41.19
CA ARG A 30 -7.83 15.67 -40.38
C ARG A 30 -6.40 16.12 -40.11
N GLN A 31 -6.06 16.33 -38.85
CA GLN A 31 -4.71 16.69 -38.41
C GLN A 31 -3.98 15.45 -37.91
N LYS A 32 -2.78 15.17 -38.43
CA LYS A 32 -1.95 14.06 -37.92
C LYS A 32 -1.32 14.35 -36.56
N SER A 33 -1.21 15.63 -36.19
CA SER A 33 -0.77 16.03 -34.86
C SER A 33 -1.97 16.18 -33.93
N TYR A 34 -1.91 15.54 -32.77
CA TYR A 34 -2.94 15.62 -31.74
C TYR A 34 -3.14 17.06 -31.25
N ASN A 35 -2.04 17.80 -31.05
CA ASN A 35 -2.11 19.19 -30.60
C ASN A 35 -2.76 20.12 -31.62
N LEU A 36 -2.46 19.96 -32.91
CA LEU A 36 -3.14 20.71 -33.97
C LEU A 36 -4.63 20.34 -34.08
N MET A 37 -4.99 19.10 -33.75
CA MET A 37 -6.39 18.69 -33.69
C MET A 37 -7.14 19.36 -32.54
N LEU A 38 -6.53 19.42 -31.36
CA LEU A 38 -7.08 20.13 -30.21
C LEU A 38 -7.18 21.64 -30.45
N ASP A 39 -6.19 22.25 -31.10
CA ASP A 39 -6.24 23.67 -31.51
C ASP A 39 -7.41 23.91 -32.47
N SER A 40 -7.61 23.00 -33.43
CA SER A 40 -8.76 23.04 -34.34
C SER A 40 -10.09 22.84 -33.59
N ALA A 41 -10.14 21.99 -32.55
CA ALA A 41 -11.31 21.83 -31.72
C ALA A 41 -11.64 23.10 -30.94
N CYS A 42 -10.68 23.70 -30.23
CA CYS A 42 -10.87 24.97 -29.50
C CYS A 42 -11.27 26.12 -30.43
N LYS A 43 -10.72 26.18 -31.65
CA LYS A 43 -11.11 27.19 -32.65
C LYS A 43 -12.60 27.12 -33.02
N HIS A 44 -13.17 25.91 -33.10
CA HIS A 44 -14.56 25.70 -33.50
C HIS A 44 -15.54 25.58 -32.32
N PHE A 45 -15.02 25.30 -31.12
CA PHE A 45 -15.72 25.24 -29.84
C PHE A 45 -15.05 26.17 -28.80
N PRO A 46 -15.15 27.50 -28.96
CA PRO A 46 -14.45 28.46 -28.11
C PRO A 46 -14.91 28.45 -26.64
N SER A 47 -16.01 27.78 -26.32
CA SER A 47 -16.48 27.56 -24.95
C SER A 47 -15.64 26.56 -24.16
N ILE A 48 -14.71 25.84 -24.81
CA ILE A 48 -13.82 24.87 -24.18
C ILE A 48 -12.39 25.42 -24.21
N PRO A 49 -11.83 25.83 -23.06
CA PRO A 49 -10.44 26.27 -22.97
C PRO A 49 -9.43 25.18 -23.36
N ARG A 50 -8.27 25.59 -23.88
CA ARG A 50 -7.29 24.70 -24.52
C ARG A 50 -6.60 23.71 -23.57
N ASP A 51 -6.52 24.09 -22.31
CA ASP A 51 -5.99 23.36 -21.16
C ASP A 51 -6.92 22.26 -20.66
N VAL A 52 -8.22 22.34 -20.98
CA VAL A 52 -9.25 21.39 -20.49
C VAL A 52 -9.97 20.64 -21.61
N VAL A 53 -9.63 20.87 -22.88
CA VAL A 53 -10.23 20.16 -24.02
C VAL A 53 -9.69 18.73 -24.14
N MET A 54 -10.59 17.78 -24.35
CA MET A 54 -10.25 16.38 -24.61
C MET A 54 -10.96 15.87 -25.86
N LEU A 55 -10.39 14.87 -26.52
CA LEU A 55 -10.99 14.19 -27.67
C LEU A 55 -11.32 12.76 -27.27
N GLN A 56 -12.53 12.31 -27.58
CA GLN A 56 -13.03 10.98 -27.26
C GLN A 56 -13.51 10.25 -28.52
N THR A 57 -13.39 8.93 -28.49
CA THR A 57 -13.92 8.02 -29.51
C THR A 57 -14.51 6.79 -28.86
N ASN A 58 -15.48 6.17 -29.51
CA ASN A 58 -15.97 4.83 -29.20
C ASN A 58 -15.56 3.81 -30.28
N ARG A 59 -14.52 4.14 -31.06
CA ARG A 59 -14.00 3.37 -32.21
C ARG A 59 -12.47 3.31 -32.19
N PRO A 60 -11.86 2.19 -32.66
CA PRO A 60 -12.50 0.94 -33.10
C PRO A 60 -13.06 0.11 -31.91
N ASN A 61 -13.71 -1.04 -32.18
CA ASN A 61 -14.50 -1.87 -31.23
C ASN A 61 -13.79 -2.32 -29.93
N VAL A 62 -12.56 -1.89 -29.68
CA VAL A 62 -11.84 -2.05 -28.41
C VAL A 62 -12.54 -1.32 -27.26
N CYS A 63 -13.33 -0.28 -27.56
CA CYS A 63 -14.01 0.52 -26.53
C CYS A 63 -15.38 -0.05 -26.07
N ASP A 64 -15.82 -1.23 -26.55
CA ASP A 64 -17.11 -1.87 -26.19
C ASP A 64 -18.32 -0.91 -26.19
N GLY A 65 -18.36 0.03 -27.15
CA GLY A 65 -19.43 1.02 -27.31
C GLY A 65 -19.37 2.23 -26.38
N HIS A 66 -18.45 2.26 -25.41
CA HIS A 66 -18.22 3.38 -24.50
C HIS A 66 -17.26 4.40 -25.13
N TYR A 67 -17.39 5.69 -24.76
CA TYR A 67 -16.46 6.73 -25.21
C TYR A 67 -15.22 6.70 -24.33
N ALA A 68 -14.05 6.58 -24.96
CA ALA A 68 -12.74 6.62 -24.33
C ALA A 68 -11.97 7.86 -24.78
N ASP A 69 -11.17 8.43 -23.88
CA ASP A 69 -10.26 9.53 -24.20
C ASP A 69 -9.16 9.06 -25.15
N ILE A 70 -8.95 9.82 -26.22
CA ILE A 70 -7.88 9.62 -27.16
C ILE A 70 -6.65 10.36 -26.64
N THR A 71 -5.60 9.62 -26.31
CA THR A 71 -4.32 10.23 -25.89
C THR A 71 -3.50 10.68 -27.11
N ALA A 72 -2.55 11.58 -26.87
CA ALA A 72 -1.65 12.05 -27.92
C ALA A 72 -0.80 10.92 -28.53
N GLU A 73 -0.48 9.90 -27.74
CA GLU A 73 0.38 8.77 -28.09
C GLU A 73 -0.27 7.85 -29.12
N ILE A 74 -1.55 7.55 -28.97
CA ILE A 74 -2.28 6.65 -29.88
C ILE A 74 -2.89 7.39 -31.08
N TRP A 75 -2.86 8.74 -31.06
CA TRP A 75 -3.55 9.57 -32.05
C TRP A 75 -3.14 9.23 -33.48
N THR A 76 -1.84 9.11 -33.76
CA THR A 76 -1.34 8.84 -35.12
C THR A 76 -1.77 7.48 -35.66
N ASP A 77 -2.03 6.53 -34.77
CA ASP A 77 -2.33 5.14 -35.12
C ASP A 77 -3.82 4.94 -35.38
N ILE A 78 -4.66 5.66 -34.63
CA ILE A 78 -6.11 5.53 -34.75
C ILE A 78 -6.74 6.59 -35.64
N ILE A 79 -6.08 7.73 -35.87
CA ILE A 79 -6.70 8.88 -36.54
C ILE A 79 -7.31 8.49 -37.87
N ASP A 80 -6.62 7.73 -38.73
CA ASP A 80 -7.14 7.37 -40.06
C ASP A 80 -8.37 6.44 -40.01
N LEU A 81 -8.64 5.83 -38.86
CA LEU A 81 -9.81 4.98 -38.58
C LEU A 81 -11.01 5.78 -38.03
N LEU A 82 -10.79 7.02 -37.60
CA LEU A 82 -11.81 7.86 -36.99
C LEU A 82 -12.54 8.69 -38.04
N HIS A 83 -13.87 8.66 -38.01
CA HIS A 83 -14.73 9.55 -38.81
C HIS A 83 -15.39 10.63 -37.97
N VAL A 84 -15.64 10.35 -36.69
CA VAL A 84 -16.25 11.26 -35.72
C VAL A 84 -15.45 11.19 -34.43
N VAL A 85 -15.17 12.35 -33.84
CA VAL A 85 -14.52 12.49 -32.53
C VAL A 85 -15.37 13.42 -31.67
N GLU A 86 -15.67 12.98 -30.45
CA GLU A 86 -16.37 13.80 -29.46
C GLU A 86 -15.35 14.71 -28.76
N VAL A 87 -15.63 16.00 -28.67
CA VAL A 87 -14.82 16.97 -27.94
C VAL A 87 -15.46 17.14 -26.57
N THR A 88 -14.71 17.03 -25.47
CA THR A 88 -15.24 17.17 -24.11
C THR A 88 -14.39 18.13 -23.27
N ARG A 89 -14.94 18.56 -22.13
CA ARG A 89 -14.28 19.46 -21.17
C ARG A 89 -13.94 18.69 -19.89
N ARG A 90 -12.70 18.82 -19.41
CA ARG A 90 -12.28 18.40 -18.07
C ARG A 90 -12.87 19.36 -17.01
N VAL A 91 -13.60 18.84 -16.02
CA VAL A 91 -14.23 19.66 -14.97
C VAL A 91 -13.40 19.55 -13.68
N GLU A 92 -12.74 20.66 -13.29
CA GLU A 92 -12.14 20.84 -11.96
C GLU A 92 -13.20 21.34 -10.97
N MET A 93 -13.25 20.79 -9.75
CA MET A 93 -14.13 21.26 -8.67
C MET A 93 -13.38 22.19 -7.71
N ALA A 94 -13.86 23.43 -7.54
CA ALA A 94 -13.27 24.42 -6.63
C ALA A 94 -13.69 24.22 -5.16
N LEU A 95 -12.75 24.45 -4.23
CA LEU A 95 -12.92 24.33 -2.76
C LEU A 95 -13.64 25.56 -2.15
N PRO A 96 -14.43 25.41 -1.06
CA PRO A 96 -15.02 26.55 -0.33
C PRO A 96 -14.07 27.14 0.73
N ALA A 97 -14.25 28.44 1.03
CA ALA A 97 -13.38 29.24 1.90
C ALA A 97 -13.45 28.87 3.40
N PRO A 98 -12.38 29.09 4.19
CA PRO A 98 -12.33 28.70 5.60
C PRO A 98 -13.03 29.70 6.55
N LEU A 99 -13.63 29.18 7.62
CA LEU A 99 -14.25 29.94 8.72
C LEU A 99 -13.24 30.25 9.85
N PRO A 100 -13.50 31.26 10.70
CA PRO A 100 -12.48 31.92 11.53
C PRO A 100 -12.20 31.21 12.86
N PHE A 101 -10.91 31.24 13.25
CA PHE A 101 -10.36 30.69 14.49
C PHE A 101 -10.75 31.52 15.72
N TYR A 102 -11.12 30.85 16.82
CA TYR A 102 -11.22 31.43 18.16
C TYR A 102 -9.97 31.06 18.97
N ASP A 103 -9.34 32.09 19.55
CA ASP A 103 -8.08 32.01 20.28
C ASP A 103 -8.33 32.03 21.79
N ARG A 104 -7.75 31.09 22.55
CA ARG A 104 -7.58 31.23 24.00
C ARG A 104 -6.40 30.41 24.55
N ALA A 105 -5.26 31.09 24.59
CA ALA A 105 -4.32 31.22 25.71
C ALA A 105 -3.85 29.94 26.46
N ILE A 106 -2.60 29.54 26.18
CA ILE A 106 -1.72 28.87 27.14
C ILE A 106 -0.53 29.80 27.41
N SER A 107 -0.37 30.22 28.67
CA SER A 107 0.76 31.02 29.14
C SER A 107 1.91 30.14 29.64
N LYS A 108 3.05 30.26 28.95
CA LYS A 108 4.46 30.33 29.41
C LYS A 108 5.00 29.38 30.51
N LEU A 109 6.04 28.62 30.14
CA LEU A 109 7.27 28.39 30.94
C LEU A 109 8.50 28.26 30.00
N PRO A 110 9.74 28.48 30.50
CA PRO A 110 10.79 29.22 29.78
C PRO A 110 11.85 28.39 29.02
N ASP A 111 12.49 29.09 28.08
CA ASP A 111 13.60 28.65 27.23
C ASP A 111 14.85 28.19 28.00
N ASN A 112 15.42 27.06 27.58
CA ASN A 112 16.79 26.69 27.93
C ASN A 112 17.59 26.50 26.63
N LYS A 113 18.47 27.47 26.34
CA LYS A 113 19.44 27.40 25.24
C LYS A 113 20.78 26.90 25.78
N SER A 114 21.28 25.80 25.22
CA SER A 114 22.67 25.36 25.37
C SER A 114 23.31 25.31 23.99
N ALA A 115 24.35 26.13 23.81
CA ALA A 115 25.19 26.22 22.61
C ALA A 115 26.22 25.07 22.56
N PRO A 116 26.83 24.78 21.38
CA PRO A 116 27.66 23.59 21.17
C PRO A 116 29.13 23.81 21.55
N SER A 117 29.78 22.76 22.06
CA SER A 117 31.22 22.75 22.37
C SER A 117 32.04 22.20 21.20
N GLU A 118 32.95 23.02 20.69
CA GLU A 118 34.05 22.67 19.80
C GLU A 118 35.09 21.80 20.54
N VAL A 119 35.61 20.75 19.88
CA VAL A 119 36.79 20.00 20.35
C VAL A 119 37.91 20.17 19.34
N TYR A 120 39.02 20.70 19.85
CA TYR A 120 40.26 21.02 19.16
C TYR A 120 41.02 19.77 18.67
N TYR A 121 41.52 19.86 17.45
CA TYR A 121 42.62 19.04 16.93
C TYR A 121 43.92 19.41 17.65
N GLN A 122 44.67 18.41 18.11
CA GLN A 122 46.10 18.55 18.39
C GLN A 122 46.90 17.61 17.49
N ASP A 123 47.76 18.26 16.71
CA ASP A 123 48.72 17.76 15.78
C ASP A 123 50.07 17.63 16.52
N SER A 124 50.74 16.49 16.44
CA SER A 124 52.11 16.34 16.92
C SER A 124 52.88 15.38 16.03
N SER A 125 53.56 15.95 15.05
CA SER A 125 54.65 15.34 14.29
C SER A 125 55.95 15.34 15.10
N ARG A 126 56.69 14.22 15.10
CA ARG A 126 58.16 14.19 15.05
C ARG A 126 58.68 12.80 14.67
N ASN A 127 59.57 12.80 13.67
CA ASN A 127 60.30 11.69 13.08
C ASN A 127 61.23 10.98 14.10
N ASP A 128 61.54 9.70 13.86
CA ASP A 128 62.86 9.31 13.36
C ASP A 128 62.89 7.85 12.87
N ASP A 129 63.74 7.67 11.87
CA ASP A 129 64.06 6.53 11.00
C ASP A 129 64.36 5.19 11.69
N GLU A 130 63.95 4.07 11.07
CA GLU A 130 64.87 2.95 10.78
C GLU A 130 64.29 1.96 9.75
N ILE A 131 65.10 1.67 8.73
CA ILE A 131 64.85 0.80 7.57
C ILE A 131 65.45 -0.58 7.85
N TRP A 132 64.72 -1.68 7.57
CA TRP A 132 65.29 -2.95 7.10
C TRP A 132 64.35 -3.66 6.11
N ASP A 133 64.72 -3.54 4.83
CA ASP A 133 64.77 -4.56 3.76
C ASP A 133 63.67 -5.64 3.60
N ILE A 134 63.09 -5.61 2.40
CA ILE A 134 62.42 -6.68 1.63
C ILE A 134 63.50 -7.77 1.33
N VAL A 135 63.27 -9.10 1.33
CA VAL A 135 62.65 -9.98 0.30
C VAL A 135 62.64 -11.47 0.83
N PRO A 136 62.10 -12.52 0.13
CA PRO A 136 60.74 -13.07 0.22
C PRO A 136 60.68 -14.59 0.55
N ILE A 137 59.44 -15.14 0.48
CA ILE A 137 59.06 -16.56 0.33
C ILE A 137 58.95 -17.34 1.64
N LEU A 138 57.71 -17.66 2.03
CA LEU A 138 57.19 -19.02 1.90
C LEU A 138 55.66 -18.98 1.94
N SER A 139 55.07 -19.67 0.98
CA SER A 139 53.67 -20.01 0.89
C SER A 139 53.27 -20.87 2.09
N GLU A 140 52.87 -20.24 3.19
CA GLU A 140 52.02 -20.91 4.16
C GLU A 140 50.58 -20.74 3.69
N ARG A 141 50.03 -21.85 3.20
CA ARG A 141 48.59 -22.05 3.13
C ARG A 141 48.05 -21.79 4.53
N VAL A 142 47.55 -20.59 4.77
CA VAL A 142 46.63 -20.32 5.87
C VAL A 142 45.43 -21.21 5.58
N SER A 143 45.38 -22.36 6.26
CA SER A 143 44.13 -23.06 6.48
C SER A 143 43.19 -22.02 7.07
N GLU A 144 42.12 -21.66 6.35
CA GLU A 144 40.99 -20.93 6.92
C GLU A 144 40.64 -21.65 8.22
N SER A 145 41.04 -21.08 9.35
CA SER A 145 40.55 -21.52 10.63
C SER A 145 39.05 -21.34 10.54
N ASP A 146 38.33 -22.44 10.65
CA ASP A 146 36.87 -22.49 10.68
C ASP A 146 36.45 -21.81 11.99
N ASP A 147 36.52 -20.47 12.00
CA ASP A 147 36.23 -19.60 13.14
C ASP A 147 34.73 -19.71 13.39
N GLN A 148 34.40 -20.73 14.16
CA GLN A 148 33.05 -21.16 14.48
C GLN A 148 32.80 -20.93 15.96
N VAL A 149 31.59 -20.50 16.26
CA VAL A 149 31.05 -20.36 17.60
C VAL A 149 29.87 -21.31 17.77
N THR A 150 29.80 -21.96 18.93
CA THR A 150 28.68 -22.82 19.32
C THR A 150 27.62 -21.97 19.99
N VAL A 151 26.41 -21.90 19.44
CA VAL A 151 25.32 -21.08 20.00
C VAL A 151 24.07 -21.92 20.28
N LYS A 152 23.27 -21.46 21.23
CA LYS A 152 21.92 -21.97 21.52
C LYS A 152 20.90 -21.09 20.80
N LEU A 153 20.19 -21.68 19.84
CA LEU A 153 19.06 -21.06 19.17
C LEU A 153 17.81 -21.30 20.02
N VAL A 154 17.15 -20.23 20.43
CA VAL A 154 15.96 -20.27 21.29
C VAL A 154 14.76 -19.78 20.48
N SER A 155 13.75 -20.63 20.29
CA SER A 155 12.50 -20.21 19.61
C SER A 155 11.52 -19.53 20.56
N GLN A 156 10.54 -18.80 20.00
CA GLN A 156 9.42 -18.22 20.77
C GLN A 156 8.61 -19.21 21.61
N SER A 157 8.58 -20.50 21.24
CA SER A 157 7.89 -21.54 22.01
C SER A 157 8.72 -22.11 23.17
N GLY A 158 9.96 -21.62 23.35
CA GLY A 158 10.90 -22.12 24.34
C GLY A 158 11.70 -23.35 23.88
N LYS A 159 11.53 -23.82 22.63
CA LYS A 159 12.38 -24.89 22.06
C LYS A 159 13.79 -24.35 21.86
N ILE A 160 14.78 -25.06 22.42
CA ILE A 160 16.21 -24.74 22.32
C ILE A 160 16.92 -25.78 21.44
N ARG A 161 17.80 -25.31 20.55
CA ARG A 161 18.67 -26.14 19.72
C ARG A 161 20.07 -25.57 19.68
N THR A 162 21.07 -26.38 19.97
CA THR A 162 22.47 -25.96 19.89
C THR A 162 23.03 -26.23 18.49
N THR A 163 23.76 -25.28 17.92
CA THR A 163 24.39 -25.45 16.61
C THR A 163 25.71 -24.67 16.51
N LYS A 164 26.57 -25.05 15.57
CA LYS A 164 27.82 -24.34 15.26
C LYS A 164 27.64 -23.43 14.06
N ILE A 165 28.04 -22.18 14.20
CA ILE A 165 27.93 -21.14 13.18
C ILE A 165 29.28 -20.47 12.97
N SER A 166 29.63 -20.18 11.71
CA SER A 166 30.85 -19.43 11.40
C SER A 166 30.67 -17.96 11.79
N ARG A 167 31.68 -17.34 12.42
CA ARG A 167 31.67 -15.89 12.74
C ARG A 167 31.60 -15.03 11.47
N GLY A 168 32.07 -15.54 10.33
CA GLY A 168 31.97 -14.87 9.03
C GLY A 168 30.59 -14.96 8.36
N MET A 169 29.66 -15.78 8.88
CA MET A 169 28.31 -15.91 8.31
C MET A 169 27.48 -14.65 8.59
N GLN A 170 26.72 -14.21 7.58
CA GLN A 170 25.77 -13.09 7.71
C GLN A 170 24.54 -13.50 8.51
N VAL A 171 23.93 -12.53 9.19
CA VAL A 171 22.77 -12.74 10.07
C VAL A 171 21.53 -13.24 9.31
N ASP A 172 21.30 -12.81 8.07
CA ASP A 172 20.22 -13.34 7.22
C ASP A 172 20.33 -14.87 7.02
N LYS A 173 21.53 -15.38 6.75
CA LYS A 173 21.83 -16.80 6.60
C LYS A 173 21.71 -17.55 7.92
N LEU A 174 22.11 -16.91 9.02
CA LEU A 174 21.90 -17.45 10.36
C LEU A 174 20.41 -17.66 10.62
N VAL A 175 19.58 -16.64 10.36
CA VAL A 175 18.13 -16.70 10.56
C VAL A 175 17.53 -17.82 9.70
N ALA A 176 17.85 -17.88 8.41
CA ALA A 176 17.34 -18.93 7.52
C ALA A 176 17.71 -20.34 8.02
N ARG A 177 18.96 -20.54 8.47
CA ARG A 177 19.43 -21.80 9.05
C ARG A 177 18.74 -22.11 10.38
N ALA A 178 18.54 -21.11 11.22
CA ALA A 178 17.90 -21.27 12.51
C ALA A 178 16.42 -21.66 12.38
N CYS A 179 15.71 -21.09 11.40
CA CYS A 179 14.35 -21.49 11.06
C CYS A 179 14.27 -22.97 10.68
N GLN A 180 15.21 -23.47 9.88
CA GLN A 180 15.29 -24.89 9.52
C GLN A 180 15.54 -25.77 10.76
N ILE A 181 16.45 -25.37 11.64
CA ILE A 181 16.81 -26.15 12.85
C ILE A 181 15.66 -26.19 13.87
N LEU A 182 14.93 -25.09 14.00
CA LEU A 182 13.85 -24.93 14.97
C LEU A 182 12.50 -25.46 14.45
N ASP A 183 12.43 -25.88 13.18
CA ASP A 183 11.20 -26.22 12.47
C ASP A 183 10.20 -25.07 12.46
N THR A 184 10.69 -23.84 12.25
CA THR A 184 9.87 -22.63 12.16
C THR A 184 9.82 -22.11 10.73
N SER A 185 8.69 -21.49 10.36
CA SER A 185 8.43 -20.95 9.03
C SER A 185 7.88 -19.53 9.13
N GLY A 186 8.28 -18.66 8.21
CA GLY A 186 7.93 -17.23 8.17
C GLY A 186 9.15 -16.30 8.29
N PRO A 187 8.97 -14.99 8.04
CA PRO A 187 10.00 -13.99 8.30
C PRO A 187 10.39 -14.05 9.78
N ALA A 188 11.68 -13.97 10.07
CA ALA A 188 12.18 -14.10 11.42
C ALA A 188 13.38 -13.18 11.64
N ARG A 189 13.64 -12.87 12.90
CA ARG A 189 14.77 -12.05 13.32
C ARG A 189 15.53 -12.72 14.46
N ALA A 190 16.83 -12.53 14.45
CA ALA A 190 17.72 -12.94 15.53
C ALA A 190 17.87 -11.80 16.54
N ILE A 191 17.79 -12.13 17.82
CA ILE A 191 17.98 -11.20 18.94
C ILE A 191 19.08 -11.75 19.83
N PHE A 192 20.06 -10.92 20.13
CA PHE A 192 21.17 -11.25 21.01
C PHE A 192 21.34 -10.13 22.04
N GLY A 193 21.44 -10.48 23.33
CA GLY A 193 21.55 -9.50 24.42
C GLY A 193 20.38 -8.50 24.49
N GLY A 194 19.20 -8.88 24.01
CA GLY A 194 18.03 -8.00 23.92
C GLY A 194 18.01 -7.05 22.71
N VAL A 195 19.02 -7.12 21.83
CA VAL A 195 19.14 -6.28 20.63
C VAL A 195 18.84 -7.11 19.38
N THR A 196 18.00 -6.60 18.49
CA THR A 196 17.76 -7.21 17.17
C THR A 196 19.02 -7.08 16.31
N MET A 197 19.52 -8.21 15.83
CA MET A 197 20.71 -8.28 15.00
C MET A 197 20.40 -7.76 13.57
N CYS A 198 21.24 -6.87 13.06
CA CYS A 198 21.20 -6.38 11.68
C CYS A 198 21.53 -7.50 10.69
N VAL A 199 20.62 -7.76 9.73
CA VAL A 199 20.68 -8.88 8.79
C VAL A 199 21.91 -8.89 7.87
N ASN A 200 22.46 -7.72 7.54
CA ASN A 200 23.62 -7.55 6.64
C ASN A 200 24.97 -7.60 7.36
N ARG A 201 24.98 -7.71 8.69
CA ARG A 201 26.21 -7.84 9.47
C ARG A 201 26.61 -9.31 9.62
N THR A 202 27.89 -9.54 9.85
CA THR A 202 28.40 -10.87 10.19
C THR A 202 28.15 -11.17 11.66
N ILE A 203 28.04 -12.46 12.00
CA ILE A 203 27.90 -12.92 13.40
C ILE A 203 29.05 -12.39 14.26
N GLY A 204 30.29 -12.39 13.73
CA GLY A 204 31.47 -11.91 14.44
C GLY A 204 31.48 -10.41 14.76
N SER A 205 30.55 -9.62 14.21
CA SER A 205 30.37 -8.21 14.61
C SER A 205 29.56 -8.04 15.90
N TYR A 206 29.01 -9.14 16.42
CA TYR A 206 28.39 -9.23 17.73
C TYR A 206 29.33 -10.06 18.59
N ASP A 207 29.64 -9.61 19.79
CA ASP A 207 30.55 -10.25 20.75
C ASP A 207 29.96 -11.56 21.33
N ILE A 208 29.53 -12.46 20.44
CA ILE A 208 28.91 -13.74 20.75
C ILE A 208 30.01 -14.72 21.11
N GLU A 209 29.86 -15.38 22.25
CA GLU A 209 30.79 -16.37 22.76
C GLU A 209 30.20 -17.79 22.69
N ASP A 210 31.05 -18.79 22.96
CA ASP A 210 30.65 -20.19 22.95
C ASP A 210 29.65 -20.48 24.07
N GLY A 211 28.48 -21.00 23.70
CA GLY A 211 27.39 -21.35 24.61
C GLY A 211 26.31 -20.27 24.77
N ASP A 212 26.50 -19.12 24.14
CA ASP A 212 25.55 -18.01 24.15
C ASP A 212 24.22 -18.34 23.48
N SER A 213 23.19 -17.58 23.83
CA SER A 213 21.83 -17.78 23.35
C SER A 213 21.41 -16.68 22.38
N ILE A 214 20.91 -17.10 21.22
CA ILE A 214 20.33 -16.22 20.21
C ILE A 214 18.84 -16.56 20.14
N ASP A 215 18.01 -15.58 20.46
CA ASP A 215 16.56 -15.71 20.38
C ASP A 215 16.11 -15.52 18.93
N ILE A 216 15.43 -16.53 18.40
CA ILE A 216 14.82 -16.51 17.07
C ILE A 216 13.34 -16.20 17.23
N GLN A 217 12.99 -14.98 16.85
CA GLN A 217 11.60 -14.54 16.81
C GLN A 217 11.07 -14.66 15.38
N VAL A 218 10.08 -15.53 15.19
CA VAL A 218 9.28 -15.54 13.97
C VAL A 218 8.33 -14.36 14.04
N ASP A 219 8.49 -13.45 13.10
CA ASP A 219 7.62 -12.32 12.94
C ASP A 219 6.31 -12.81 12.33
N ARG A 220 5.25 -12.83 13.14
CA ARG A 220 3.90 -13.10 12.64
C ARG A 220 3.43 -11.88 11.88
N MET A 221 3.03 -12.06 10.63
CA MET A 221 2.28 -11.01 9.94
C MET A 221 0.97 -10.79 10.69
N ARG A 222 0.68 -9.53 11.00
CA ARG A 222 -0.50 -9.14 11.76
C ARG A 222 -1.34 -8.20 10.91
N VAL A 223 -2.60 -8.56 10.79
CA VAL A 223 -3.65 -7.61 10.45
C VAL A 223 -3.87 -6.77 11.68
N ARG A 224 -3.67 -5.47 11.55
CA ARG A 224 -3.79 -4.56 12.68
C ARG A 224 -4.82 -3.50 12.39
N LYS A 225 -5.66 -3.29 13.40
CA LYS A 225 -6.71 -2.27 13.44
C LYS A 225 -7.64 -2.20 12.22
N PRO A 226 -8.22 -3.32 11.73
CA PRO A 226 -9.54 -3.27 11.16
C PRO A 226 -10.54 -2.59 12.09
N ILE A 227 -11.06 -1.45 11.66
CA ILE A 227 -12.14 -0.73 12.33
C ILE A 227 -13.32 -0.66 11.39
N ILE A 228 -14.51 -0.99 11.91
CA ILE A 228 -15.78 -0.98 11.17
C ILE A 228 -16.69 0.08 11.79
N TYR A 229 -17.03 1.09 10.99
CA TYR A 229 -18.05 2.09 11.27
C TYR A 229 -19.35 1.71 10.56
N LEU A 230 -20.48 1.97 11.22
CA LEU A 230 -21.81 1.81 10.65
C LEU A 230 -22.55 3.14 10.76
N TYR A 231 -23.07 3.65 9.64
CA TYR A 231 -23.81 4.89 9.58
C TYR A 231 -25.17 4.63 8.98
N SER A 232 -26.24 4.84 9.74
CA SER A 232 -27.61 4.67 9.28
C SER A 232 -28.39 5.98 9.42
N PRO A 233 -29.29 6.33 8.47
CA PRO A 233 -30.14 7.51 8.59
C PRO A 233 -31.16 7.40 9.74
N SER A 234 -31.37 6.21 10.28
CA SER A 234 -32.25 5.93 11.41
C SER A 234 -31.66 4.84 12.30
N ASP A 235 -32.04 4.84 13.58
CA ASP A 235 -31.62 3.80 14.52
C ASP A 235 -32.16 2.42 14.11
N ILE A 236 -31.25 1.52 13.76
CA ILE A 236 -31.57 0.14 13.37
C ILE A 236 -30.68 -0.84 14.11
N ASP A 237 -31.23 -2.01 14.41
CA ASP A 237 -30.45 -3.14 14.93
C ASP A 237 -29.76 -3.86 13.76
N VAL A 238 -28.48 -4.16 13.93
CA VAL A 238 -27.57 -4.65 12.90
C VAL A 238 -26.77 -5.85 13.44
N SER A 239 -26.78 -6.94 12.69
CA SER A 239 -25.87 -8.08 12.87
C SER A 239 -24.66 -7.93 11.94
N VAL A 240 -23.46 -8.02 12.51
CA VAL A 240 -22.18 -7.96 11.79
C VAL A 240 -21.42 -9.25 12.02
N LYS A 241 -21.30 -10.06 10.97
CA LYS A 241 -20.62 -11.36 10.99
C LYS A 241 -19.30 -11.24 10.26
N LEU A 242 -18.22 -11.64 10.93
CA LEU A 242 -16.87 -11.69 10.37
C LEU A 242 -16.41 -13.15 10.29
N ALA A 243 -15.84 -13.54 9.16
CA ALA A 243 -15.24 -14.86 8.97
C ALA A 243 -13.88 -14.75 8.28
N LEU A 244 -12.84 -15.28 8.92
CA LEU A 244 -11.48 -15.30 8.40
C LEU A 244 -11.15 -16.64 7.72
N ILE A 245 -10.26 -16.60 6.74
CA ILE A 245 -9.68 -17.82 6.14
C ILE A 245 -8.80 -18.58 7.16
N PRO A 246 -8.55 -19.90 6.97
CA PRO A 246 -7.82 -20.74 7.93
C PRO A 246 -6.41 -20.24 8.30
N GLU A 247 -5.77 -19.51 7.40
CA GLU A 247 -4.45 -18.91 7.57
C GLU A 247 -4.45 -17.75 8.58
N TRP A 248 -5.62 -17.28 9.01
CA TRP A 248 -5.77 -16.23 10.02
C TRP A 248 -6.56 -16.70 11.24
N ARG A 249 -6.26 -16.07 12.37
CA ARG A 249 -7.00 -16.23 13.61
C ARG A 249 -7.15 -14.87 14.30
N LEU A 250 -8.33 -14.59 14.83
CA LEU A 250 -8.62 -13.40 15.60
C LEU A 250 -7.74 -13.35 16.85
N SER A 251 -7.07 -12.22 17.07
CA SER A 251 -6.20 -11.98 18.22
C SER A 251 -6.79 -10.96 19.19
N VAL A 252 -7.48 -9.94 18.70
CA VAL A 252 -8.13 -8.90 19.51
C VAL A 252 -9.49 -8.57 18.92
N ILE A 253 -10.49 -8.36 19.77
CA ILE A 253 -11.88 -8.10 19.39
C ILE A 253 -12.45 -7.07 20.35
N TYR A 254 -13.12 -6.05 19.83
CA TYR A 254 -13.84 -5.06 20.62
C TYR A 254 -15.10 -4.56 19.89
N PRO A 255 -16.27 -4.49 20.56
CA PRO A 255 -16.58 -5.05 21.88
C PRO A 255 -16.36 -6.58 21.94
N ILE A 256 -16.11 -7.11 23.14
CA ILE A 256 -15.81 -8.53 23.33
C ILE A 256 -17.07 -9.35 23.08
N VAL A 257 -17.00 -10.29 22.13
CA VAL A 257 -18.03 -11.28 21.82
C VAL A 257 -17.41 -12.68 21.76
N THR A 258 -18.24 -13.70 21.83
CA THR A 258 -17.79 -15.09 21.67
C THR A 258 -17.31 -15.34 20.25
N THR A 259 -16.17 -16.01 20.12
CA THR A 259 -15.66 -16.47 18.82
C THR A 259 -15.98 -17.93 18.58
N GLU A 260 -16.23 -18.27 17.33
CA GLU A 260 -16.45 -19.63 16.86
C GLU A 260 -15.28 -20.10 15.97
N ASP A 261 -15.35 -21.37 15.57
CA ASP A 261 -14.46 -21.94 14.55
C ASP A 261 -12.96 -21.72 14.86
N HIS A 262 -12.57 -22.03 16.09
CA HIS A 262 -11.22 -21.84 16.62
C HIS A 262 -10.73 -20.38 16.61
N GLY A 263 -11.63 -19.42 16.75
CA GLY A 263 -11.29 -18.00 16.75
C GLY A 263 -11.20 -17.39 15.34
N ARG A 264 -11.94 -17.95 14.37
CA ARG A 264 -11.98 -17.45 12.99
C ARG A 264 -13.26 -16.73 12.65
N ARG A 265 -14.30 -16.93 13.46
CA ARG A 265 -15.63 -16.36 13.23
C ARG A 265 -16.12 -15.65 14.47
N LEU A 266 -16.84 -14.55 14.27
CA LEU A 266 -17.54 -13.84 15.33
C LEU A 266 -18.81 -13.20 14.77
N GLU A 267 -19.67 -12.76 15.68
CA GLU A 267 -20.85 -11.96 15.36
C GLU A 267 -21.01 -10.87 16.43
N TRP A 268 -21.14 -9.62 15.97
CA TRP A 268 -21.63 -8.52 16.80
C TRP A 268 -23.09 -8.24 16.48
N ASN A 269 -23.88 -7.97 17.52
CA ASN A 269 -25.22 -7.45 17.37
C ASN A 269 -25.22 -6.06 18.02
N VAL A 270 -25.48 -5.02 17.22
CA VAL A 270 -25.45 -3.63 17.66
C VAL A 270 -26.65 -2.86 17.17
N ARG A 271 -27.04 -1.84 17.94
CA ARG A 271 -27.95 -0.79 17.47
C ARG A 271 -27.14 0.39 16.97
N THR A 272 -27.40 0.82 15.75
CA THR A 272 -26.82 2.06 15.18
C THR A 272 -27.59 3.28 15.67
N HIS A 273 -26.90 4.42 15.77
CA HIS A 273 -27.50 5.71 16.07
C HIS A 273 -27.15 6.75 15.00
N GLN A 274 -27.99 7.77 14.84
CA GLN A 274 -27.81 8.81 13.82
C GLN A 274 -26.51 9.62 13.97
N ASP A 275 -25.93 9.68 15.16
CA ASP A 275 -24.64 10.33 15.42
C ASP A 275 -23.43 9.47 15.03
N GLY A 276 -23.66 8.23 14.57
CA GLY A 276 -22.65 7.25 14.22
C GLY A 276 -22.15 6.40 15.40
N SER A 277 -22.69 6.59 16.59
CA SER A 277 -22.43 5.70 17.72
C SER A 277 -23.21 4.38 17.60
N LEU A 278 -22.72 3.35 18.30
CA LEU A 278 -23.28 2.01 18.33
C LEU A 278 -23.53 1.58 19.77
N THR A 279 -24.68 0.99 20.04
CA THR A 279 -24.94 0.29 21.31
C THR A 279 -24.85 -1.21 21.09
N GLU A 280 -23.87 -1.88 21.70
CA GLU A 280 -23.75 -3.34 21.62
C GLU A 280 -24.76 -4.03 22.55
N HIS A 281 -25.50 -5.02 22.03
CA HIS A 281 -26.69 -5.54 22.71
C HIS A 281 -26.38 -6.41 23.94
N ASN A 282 -25.27 -7.13 23.99
CA ASN A 282 -24.99 -8.04 25.10
C ASN A 282 -24.43 -7.31 26.33
N SER A 283 -23.53 -6.37 26.10
CA SER A 283 -22.79 -5.62 27.11
C SER A 283 -23.42 -4.26 27.43
N GLY A 284 -24.25 -3.73 26.52
CA GLY A 284 -24.80 -2.37 26.63
C GLY A 284 -23.77 -1.27 26.42
N LEU A 285 -22.56 -1.60 25.93
CA LEU A 285 -21.51 -0.63 25.68
C LEU A 285 -21.91 0.31 24.53
N ASN A 286 -21.75 1.61 24.75
CA ASN A 286 -21.79 2.61 23.70
C ASN A 286 -20.38 2.79 23.13
N VAL A 287 -20.21 2.50 21.85
CA VAL A 287 -18.93 2.51 21.13
C VAL A 287 -19.04 3.26 19.81
N SER A 288 -17.94 3.86 19.36
CA SER A 288 -17.92 4.57 18.07
C SER A 288 -17.73 3.65 16.86
N TYR A 289 -17.26 2.41 17.09
CA TYR A 289 -16.92 1.46 16.04
C TYR A 289 -16.76 0.04 16.60
N LEU A 290 -16.77 -0.95 15.70
CA LEU A 290 -16.31 -2.32 15.97
C LEU A 290 -14.85 -2.46 15.55
N PHE A 291 -14.11 -3.32 16.22
CA PHE A 291 -12.67 -3.47 16.02
C PHE A 291 -12.26 -4.93 16.13
N TRP A 292 -11.37 -5.34 15.23
CA TRP A 292 -10.73 -6.65 15.30
C TRP A 292 -9.28 -6.59 14.85
N GLU A 293 -8.47 -7.55 15.31
CA GLU A 293 -7.13 -7.85 14.80
C GLU A 293 -7.01 -9.34 14.53
N ALA A 294 -6.10 -9.70 13.63
CA ALA A 294 -5.80 -11.10 13.35
C ALA A 294 -4.29 -11.33 13.18
N GLU A 295 -3.87 -12.54 13.50
CA GLU A 295 -2.52 -13.03 13.29
C GLU A 295 -2.51 -14.23 12.33
N THR A 296 -1.41 -14.39 11.61
CA THR A 296 -1.18 -15.58 10.79
C THR A 296 -1.11 -16.85 11.65
N ASN A 297 -1.90 -17.85 11.29
CA ASN A 297 -1.95 -19.16 11.90
C ASN A 297 -0.97 -20.11 11.20
N SER A 298 0.27 -20.19 11.71
CA SER A 298 1.34 -21.00 11.14
C SER A 298 1.10 -22.52 11.19
N GLN A 299 0.18 -23.01 12.03
CA GLN A 299 -0.10 -24.45 12.14
C GLN A 299 -0.91 -24.99 10.96
N GLU A 300 -1.80 -24.17 10.37
CA GLU A 300 -2.60 -24.54 9.19
C GLU A 300 -1.80 -24.40 7.88
N PHE A 301 -0.75 -23.56 7.88
CA PHE A 301 0.17 -23.41 6.75
C PHE A 301 0.94 -24.70 6.41
N LEU A 302 1.25 -25.52 7.42
CA LEU A 302 1.94 -26.81 7.21
C LEU A 302 1.03 -27.91 6.66
N ARG A 303 -0.29 -27.70 6.66
CA ARG A 303 -1.30 -28.70 6.29
C ARG A 303 -1.98 -28.44 4.95
N THR A 304 -1.74 -27.29 4.32
CA THR A 304 -2.28 -27.00 3.00
C THR A 304 -1.50 -27.77 1.92
N PRO A 305 -2.15 -28.60 1.10
CA PRO A 305 -1.49 -29.28 -0.02
C PRO A 305 -0.95 -28.27 -1.03
N ALA A 306 0.04 -28.69 -1.83
CA ALA A 306 0.67 -27.89 -2.88
C ALA A 306 -0.33 -27.01 -3.65
N TYR A 307 -0.07 -25.70 -3.59
CA TYR A 307 -0.57 -24.59 -4.42
C TYR A 307 -1.57 -25.00 -5.50
N LYS A 308 -2.86 -24.82 -5.23
CA LYS A 308 -3.83 -24.63 -6.33
C LYS A 308 -3.58 -23.24 -6.91
N PRO A 309 -3.53 -23.06 -8.23
CA PRO A 309 -3.43 -21.73 -8.83
C PRO A 309 -4.57 -20.87 -8.29
N GLN A 310 -4.23 -19.90 -7.45
CA GLN A 310 -5.19 -18.91 -7.00
C GLN A 310 -5.45 -17.96 -8.19
N PRO A 311 -6.68 -17.44 -8.33
CA PRO A 311 -6.95 -16.36 -9.27
C PRO A 311 -5.90 -15.24 -9.13
N VAL A 312 -5.53 -14.61 -10.24
CA VAL A 312 -4.42 -13.63 -10.34
C VAL A 312 -4.48 -12.49 -9.30
N ASP A 313 -5.65 -12.19 -8.75
CA ASP A 313 -5.87 -11.14 -7.74
C ASP A 313 -6.15 -11.68 -6.32
N THR A 314 -5.56 -12.80 -5.92
CA THR A 314 -5.81 -13.35 -4.58
C THR A 314 -4.85 -12.76 -3.56
N PHE A 315 -5.39 -11.87 -2.72
CA PHE A 315 -4.70 -11.41 -1.52
C PHE A 315 -4.47 -12.62 -0.59
N ASN A 316 -3.20 -13.02 -0.42
CA ASN A 316 -2.82 -14.11 0.45
C ASN A 316 -2.20 -13.53 1.73
N PRO A 317 -2.84 -13.70 2.89
CA PRO A 317 -2.39 -13.10 4.14
C PRO A 317 -0.96 -13.48 4.60
N VAL A 318 -0.42 -14.60 4.10
CA VAL A 318 0.86 -15.15 4.53
C VAL A 318 1.99 -14.82 3.56
N SER A 319 1.68 -14.63 2.27
CA SER A 319 2.68 -14.45 1.22
C SER A 319 2.56 -13.10 0.52
N ASN A 320 2.22 -12.04 1.26
CA ASN A 320 2.08 -10.72 0.67
C ASN A 320 3.45 -10.12 0.34
N SER A 321 3.57 -9.61 -0.87
CA SER A 321 4.65 -8.72 -1.28
C SER A 321 4.09 -7.41 -1.81
N LEU A 322 4.95 -6.41 -1.83
CA LEU A 322 4.80 -5.18 -2.59
C LEU A 322 5.90 -5.19 -3.64
N ASP A 323 5.58 -4.72 -4.84
CA ASP A 323 6.54 -4.54 -5.93
C ASP A 323 6.40 -3.18 -6.61
N ASP A 324 7.27 -2.92 -7.58
CA ASP A 324 7.37 -1.63 -8.27
C ASP A 324 6.12 -1.28 -9.11
N THR A 325 5.28 -2.26 -9.43
CA THR A 325 4.18 -2.11 -10.39
C THR A 325 2.83 -1.85 -9.72
N ASP A 326 2.67 -2.32 -8.48
CA ASP A 326 1.39 -2.29 -7.75
C ASP A 326 1.38 -1.35 -6.54
N SER A 327 2.49 -0.64 -6.32
CA SER A 327 2.74 0.15 -5.12
C SER A 327 3.23 1.55 -5.46
N ILE A 328 3.27 2.40 -4.44
CA ILE A 328 3.99 3.66 -4.46
C ILE A 328 5.12 3.62 -3.45
N VAL A 329 6.19 4.38 -3.70
CA VAL A 329 7.29 4.58 -2.74
C VAL A 329 7.49 6.06 -2.49
N THR A 330 7.39 6.45 -1.22
CA THR A 330 7.58 7.84 -0.80
C THR A 330 8.52 7.93 0.40
N PRO A 331 9.31 9.01 0.53
CA PRO A 331 9.97 9.36 1.79
C PRO A 331 8.97 9.41 2.95
N VAL A 332 9.43 9.06 4.15
CA VAL A 332 8.59 8.96 5.34
C VAL A 332 7.94 10.29 5.74
N ASP A 333 8.60 11.43 5.50
CA ASP A 333 8.07 12.76 5.82
C ASP A 333 6.89 13.18 4.95
N ARG A 334 6.70 12.55 3.78
CA ARG A 334 5.59 12.79 2.86
C ARG A 334 4.45 11.79 2.98
N VAL A 335 4.64 10.68 3.71
CA VAL A 335 3.69 9.56 3.76
C VAL A 335 2.32 9.97 4.33
N THR A 336 2.29 10.85 5.33
CA THR A 336 1.05 11.27 5.99
C THR A 336 0.17 12.11 5.08
N VAL A 337 0.78 13.01 4.31
CA VAL A 337 0.08 13.84 3.31
C VAL A 337 -0.46 12.97 2.18
N TYR A 338 0.36 12.03 1.69
CA TYR A 338 -0.06 11.09 0.66
C TYR A 338 -1.24 10.23 1.13
N LEU A 339 -1.17 9.69 2.34
CA LEU A 339 -2.24 8.88 2.93
C LEU A 339 -3.51 9.69 3.18
N ASP A 340 -3.44 10.92 3.72
CA ASP A 340 -4.66 11.71 3.95
C ASP A 340 -5.39 11.98 2.62
N ASN A 341 -4.65 12.36 1.57
CA ASN A 341 -5.22 12.56 0.25
C ASN A 341 -5.81 11.25 -0.32
N SER A 342 -5.09 10.13 -0.22
CA SER A 342 -5.53 8.83 -0.73
C SER A 342 -6.78 8.32 -0.01
N LEU A 343 -6.78 8.36 1.32
CA LEU A 343 -7.91 7.91 2.12
C LEU A 343 -9.14 8.81 1.93
N LYS A 344 -8.93 10.11 1.68
CA LYS A 344 -10.01 11.05 1.36
C LYS A 344 -10.69 10.71 0.04
N VAL A 345 -9.93 10.44 -1.03
CA VAL A 345 -10.54 10.04 -2.31
C VAL A 345 -11.19 8.66 -2.23
N LEU A 346 -10.72 7.78 -1.33
CA LEU A 346 -11.34 6.48 -1.05
C LEU A 346 -12.63 6.58 -0.20
N GLY A 347 -13.06 7.78 0.18
CA GLY A 347 -14.34 8.01 0.87
C GLY A 347 -14.27 7.97 2.40
N LEU A 348 -13.07 7.92 3.01
CA LEU A 348 -12.96 7.96 4.47
C LEU A 348 -13.19 9.37 5.01
N HIS A 349 -13.99 9.49 6.07
CA HIS A 349 -14.20 10.73 6.81
C HIS A 349 -12.98 11.11 7.66
N THR A 350 -12.94 12.36 8.13
CA THR A 350 -11.77 12.95 8.79
C THR A 350 -11.29 12.17 10.01
N GLU A 351 -12.21 11.67 10.85
CA GLU A 351 -11.83 10.87 12.03
C GLU A 351 -11.18 9.55 11.60
N ALA A 352 -11.77 8.80 10.66
CA ALA A 352 -11.18 7.57 10.14
C ALA A 352 -9.78 7.79 9.55
N ARG A 353 -9.59 8.84 8.74
CA ARG A 353 -8.26 9.17 8.18
C ARG A 353 -7.24 9.50 9.27
N THR A 354 -7.64 10.30 10.25
CA THR A 354 -6.76 10.66 11.38
C THR A 354 -6.38 9.43 12.19
N SER A 355 -7.37 8.58 12.53
CA SER A 355 -7.18 7.35 13.29
C SER A 355 -6.35 6.30 12.53
N PHE A 356 -6.45 6.25 11.21
CA PHE A 356 -5.63 5.41 10.33
C PHE A 356 -4.17 5.87 10.39
N ILE A 357 -3.92 7.14 10.08
CA ILE A 357 -2.58 7.69 9.95
C ILE A 357 -1.85 7.65 11.30
N THR A 358 -2.50 8.12 12.37
CA THR A 358 -1.87 8.18 13.70
C THR A 358 -1.54 6.80 14.27
N TYR A 359 -2.31 5.76 13.92
CA TYR A 359 -2.02 4.40 14.35
C TYR A 359 -0.77 3.82 13.67
N TRP A 360 -0.63 4.04 12.36
CA TRP A 360 0.47 3.50 11.57
C TRP A 360 1.73 4.36 11.59
N LEU A 361 1.61 5.64 11.96
CA LEU A 361 2.73 6.59 12.01
C LEU A 361 3.95 6.06 12.77
N PRO A 362 3.84 5.45 13.97
CA PRO A 362 4.99 4.88 14.66
C PRO A 362 5.70 3.75 13.89
N SER A 363 5.00 3.00 13.04
CA SER A 363 5.62 2.00 12.17
C SER A 363 6.31 2.64 10.97
N PHE A 364 5.71 3.68 10.36
CA PHE A 364 6.34 4.40 9.25
C PHE A 364 7.65 5.07 9.66
N LEU A 365 7.68 5.70 10.84
CA LEU A 365 8.85 6.44 11.36
C LEU A 365 10.09 5.58 11.61
N LYS A 366 10.00 4.25 11.50
CA LYS A 366 11.14 3.34 11.58
C LYS A 366 11.94 3.26 10.27
N HIS A 367 11.39 3.79 9.18
CA HIS A 367 11.90 3.61 7.82
C HIS A 367 12.21 4.97 7.18
N GLU A 368 13.22 5.02 6.31
CA GLU A 368 13.52 6.23 5.52
C GLU A 368 12.50 6.42 4.38
N TYR A 369 12.14 5.32 3.73
CA TYR A 369 11.16 5.27 2.65
C TYR A 369 10.14 4.19 2.96
N VAL A 370 8.89 4.43 2.55
CA VAL A 370 7.79 3.49 2.73
C VAL A 370 7.23 3.15 1.35
N ALA A 371 7.22 1.85 1.02
CA ALA A 371 6.39 1.32 -0.04
C ALA A 371 5.00 1.05 0.51
N LEU A 372 3.94 1.46 -0.19
CA LEU A 372 2.56 1.11 0.20
C LEU A 372 1.67 0.85 -1.01
N ARG A 373 0.64 0.03 -0.79
CA ARG A 373 -0.47 -0.16 -1.73
C ARG A 373 -1.77 -0.44 -1.00
N PHE A 374 -2.90 -0.18 -1.66
CA PHE A 374 -4.20 -0.62 -1.19
C PHE A 374 -4.63 -1.90 -1.92
N ILE A 375 -5.23 -2.82 -1.18
CA ILE A 375 -5.73 -4.08 -1.71
C ILE A 375 -7.14 -3.89 -2.28
N PRO A 376 -7.45 -4.46 -3.47
CA PRO A 376 -8.81 -4.49 -3.98
C PRO A 376 -9.79 -5.05 -2.94
N GLN A 377 -10.89 -4.35 -2.70
CA GLN A 377 -11.88 -4.74 -1.69
C GLN A 377 -12.40 -6.17 -1.93
N ALA A 378 -12.60 -6.56 -3.19
CA ALA A 378 -13.02 -7.92 -3.54
C ALA A 378 -11.98 -9.00 -3.19
N ALA A 379 -10.69 -8.66 -3.21
CA ALA A 379 -9.62 -9.56 -2.79
C ALA A 379 -9.57 -9.68 -1.26
N PHE A 380 -9.75 -8.56 -0.54
CA PHE A 380 -9.81 -8.56 0.91
C PHE A 380 -11.04 -9.31 1.46
N GLU A 381 -12.20 -9.19 0.80
CA GLU A 381 -13.43 -9.94 1.14
C GLU A 381 -13.24 -11.46 1.13
N ARG A 382 -12.39 -11.98 0.24
CA ARG A 382 -12.08 -13.42 0.19
C ARG A 382 -11.28 -13.90 1.41
N ALA A 383 -10.45 -13.03 2.00
CA ALA A 383 -9.62 -13.37 3.15
C ALA A 383 -10.33 -13.11 4.49
N ALA A 384 -11.14 -12.06 4.55
CA ALA A 384 -11.92 -11.67 5.72
C ALA A 384 -13.33 -11.29 5.28
N SER A 385 -14.24 -12.27 5.21
CA SER A 385 -15.60 -12.01 4.76
C SER A 385 -16.39 -11.24 5.81
N LEU A 386 -17.08 -10.19 5.38
CA LEU A 386 -17.86 -9.30 6.22
C LEU A 386 -19.32 -9.29 5.75
N HIS A 387 -20.20 -9.90 6.54
CA HIS A 387 -21.62 -9.94 6.27
C HIS A 387 -22.38 -9.08 7.28
N ILE A 388 -23.14 -8.11 6.78
CA ILE A 388 -23.92 -7.16 7.59
C ILE A 388 -25.39 -7.32 7.25
N SER A 389 -26.24 -7.42 8.27
CA SER A 389 -27.69 -7.57 8.14
C SER A 389 -28.41 -6.56 9.05
N PRO A 390 -29.35 -5.72 8.53
CA PRO A 390 -29.75 -5.62 7.13
C PRO A 390 -28.59 -5.22 6.22
N GLN A 391 -28.71 -5.47 4.91
CA GLN A 391 -27.62 -5.18 3.98
C GLN A 391 -27.41 -3.66 3.85
N PRO A 392 -26.18 -3.14 4.06
CA PRO A 392 -25.86 -1.75 3.78
C PRO A 392 -26.02 -1.44 2.30
N ASP A 393 -26.45 -0.23 1.98
CA ASP A 393 -26.53 0.27 0.62
C ASP A 393 -25.13 0.34 -0.02
N VAL A 394 -24.12 0.65 0.77
CA VAL A 394 -22.72 0.71 0.35
C VAL A 394 -21.80 0.20 1.47
N VAL A 395 -20.81 -0.60 1.06
CA VAL A 395 -19.73 -1.09 1.92
C VAL A 395 -18.41 -0.63 1.29
N THR A 396 -17.63 0.14 2.06
CA THR A 396 -16.30 0.63 1.67
C THR A 396 -15.27 -0.06 2.56
N ARG A 397 -14.34 -0.83 1.99
CA ARG A 397 -13.29 -1.54 2.73
C ARG A 397 -11.93 -1.14 2.17
N VAL A 398 -11.14 -0.42 2.96
CA VAL A 398 -9.81 0.05 2.57
C VAL A 398 -8.76 -0.69 3.39
N PHE A 399 -7.98 -1.54 2.73
CA PHE A 399 -6.92 -2.30 3.38
C PHE A 399 -5.55 -1.96 2.80
N MET A 400 -4.63 -1.47 3.64
CA MET A 400 -3.29 -1.06 3.21
C MET A 400 -2.25 -2.13 3.53
N LEU A 401 -1.39 -2.42 2.56
CA LEU A 401 -0.10 -3.04 2.82
C LEU A 401 0.99 -2.00 2.74
N PHE A 402 2.01 -2.13 3.60
CA PHE A 402 3.22 -1.31 3.48
C PHE A 402 4.46 -2.07 3.94
N LYS A 403 5.63 -1.62 3.50
CA LYS A 403 6.93 -2.07 4.01
C LYS A 403 7.96 -0.94 3.94
N GLY A 404 8.98 -1.02 4.78
CA GLY A 404 10.14 -0.14 4.69
C GLY A 404 11.00 -0.48 3.47
N ILE A 405 11.50 0.56 2.80
CA ILE A 405 12.46 0.45 1.69
C ILE A 405 13.76 1.14 2.10
N ARG A 406 14.88 0.44 1.96
CA ARG A 406 16.20 1.03 2.17
C ARG A 406 16.56 1.91 0.98
N LYS A 407 17.34 2.97 1.24
CA LYS A 407 17.81 3.90 0.21
C LYS A 407 18.53 3.19 -0.94
N GLU A 408 19.32 2.16 -0.63
CA GLU A 408 20.06 1.35 -1.61
C GLU A 408 19.15 0.53 -2.53
N ASP A 409 17.95 0.17 -2.09
CA ASP A 409 17.02 -0.64 -2.88
C ASP A 409 16.13 0.21 -3.80
N LEU A 410 16.15 1.56 -3.69
CA LEU A 410 15.25 2.47 -4.41
C LEU A 410 15.35 2.38 -5.93
N THR A 411 16.47 1.90 -6.49
CA THR A 411 16.62 1.68 -7.92
C THR A 411 15.67 0.63 -8.46
N ASN A 412 15.25 -0.31 -7.61
CA ASN A 412 14.29 -1.36 -7.94
C ASN A 412 12.83 -0.87 -7.86
N TRP A 413 12.60 0.39 -7.47
CA TRP A 413 11.29 0.99 -7.21
C TRP A 413 11.04 2.25 -8.06
N THR A 414 11.47 2.22 -9.32
CA THR A 414 11.41 3.41 -10.18
C THR A 414 9.98 3.78 -10.54
N ASN A 415 9.13 2.82 -10.91
CA ASN A 415 7.74 3.09 -11.28
C ASN A 415 6.92 3.52 -10.06
N ALA A 416 7.11 2.87 -8.91
CA ALA A 416 6.42 3.19 -7.66
C ALA A 416 6.75 4.60 -7.16
N ARG A 417 8.00 5.06 -7.34
CA ARG A 417 8.38 6.44 -7.02
C ARG A 417 7.72 7.46 -7.95
N ILE A 418 7.63 7.16 -9.24
CA ILE A 418 6.91 8.01 -10.21
C ILE A 418 5.42 8.03 -9.86
N GLN A 419 4.86 6.88 -9.49
CA GLN A 419 3.46 6.75 -9.12
C GLN A 419 3.10 7.55 -7.86
N ALA A 420 4.03 7.67 -6.90
CA ALA A 420 3.85 8.49 -5.70
C ALA A 420 3.64 9.99 -5.98
N GLU A 421 4.08 10.47 -7.15
CA GLU A 421 3.93 11.88 -7.57
C GLU A 421 2.65 12.13 -8.38
N LYS A 422 1.92 11.07 -8.75
CA LYS A 422 0.66 11.20 -9.49
C LYS A 422 -0.50 11.53 -8.56
N ASP A 423 -1.59 12.01 -9.16
CA ASP A 423 -2.86 12.18 -8.46
C ASP A 423 -3.32 10.84 -7.86
N VAL A 424 -3.87 10.87 -6.64
CA VAL A 424 -4.22 9.67 -5.86
C VAL A 424 -5.59 9.07 -6.24
N ALA A 425 -6.38 9.73 -7.09
CA ALA A 425 -7.74 9.28 -7.43
C ALA A 425 -7.78 7.90 -8.10
N TRP A 426 -6.69 7.46 -8.75
CA TRP A 426 -6.58 6.12 -9.33
C TRP A 426 -6.79 4.99 -8.31
N TRP A 427 -6.55 5.25 -7.01
CA TRP A 427 -6.83 4.26 -5.97
C TRP A 427 -8.31 3.89 -5.88
N VAL A 428 -9.22 4.78 -6.30
CA VAL A 428 -10.66 4.47 -6.32
C VAL A 428 -10.94 3.26 -7.20
N ASP A 429 -10.35 3.22 -8.40
CA ASP A 429 -10.49 2.12 -9.35
C ASP A 429 -9.78 0.85 -8.87
N VAL A 430 -8.59 0.99 -8.27
CA VAL A 430 -7.82 -0.14 -7.74
C VAL A 430 -8.52 -0.82 -6.58
N VAL A 431 -9.03 -0.03 -5.61
CA VAL A 431 -9.73 -0.60 -4.46
C VAL A 431 -11.13 -1.06 -4.85
N GLY A 432 -11.76 -0.40 -5.82
CA GLY A 432 -13.11 -0.69 -6.30
C GLY A 432 -14.18 -0.14 -5.34
N VAL A 433 -14.01 1.11 -4.87
CA VAL A 433 -14.93 1.77 -3.94
C VAL A 433 -15.83 2.80 -4.65
N ASP A 434 -16.91 3.21 -3.99
CA ASP A 434 -17.81 4.26 -4.47
C ASP A 434 -17.82 5.44 -3.47
N PRO A 435 -16.89 6.41 -3.62
CA PRO A 435 -16.77 7.53 -2.69
C PRO A 435 -18.01 8.43 -2.64
N ALA A 436 -18.76 8.50 -3.75
CA ALA A 436 -19.98 9.31 -3.82
C ALA A 436 -21.05 8.73 -2.91
N ARG A 437 -21.32 7.42 -3.01
CA ARG A 437 -22.27 6.73 -2.12
C ARG A 437 -21.73 6.59 -0.70
N ALA A 438 -20.42 6.40 -0.54
CA ALA A 438 -19.79 6.38 0.78
C ALA A 438 -19.98 7.71 1.54
N GLY A 439 -20.13 8.83 0.84
CA GLY A 439 -20.42 10.14 1.42
C GLY A 439 -21.90 10.45 1.64
N ASP A 440 -22.82 9.67 1.08
CA ASP A 440 -24.26 9.94 1.10
C ASP A 440 -24.89 9.57 2.45
N VAL A 441 -25.22 10.60 3.24
CA VAL A 441 -25.80 10.45 4.58
C VAL A 441 -27.23 9.88 4.58
N THR A 442 -27.88 9.80 3.42
CA THR A 442 -29.23 9.21 3.30
C THR A 442 -29.19 7.68 3.20
N LEU A 443 -28.02 7.10 2.99
CA LEU A 443 -27.81 5.66 2.85
C LEU A 443 -27.41 5.01 4.17
N PHE A 444 -27.73 3.72 4.33
CA PHE A 444 -27.07 2.87 5.31
C PHE A 444 -25.70 2.45 4.78
N ARG A 445 -24.63 2.90 5.44
CA ARG A 445 -23.25 2.75 4.98
C ARG A 445 -22.41 1.99 5.99
N ALA A 446 -21.54 1.12 5.50
CA ALA A 446 -20.48 0.51 6.30
C ALA A 446 -19.11 0.92 5.76
N LEU A 447 -18.24 1.36 6.66
CA LEU A 447 -16.85 1.70 6.34
C LEU A 447 -15.93 0.83 7.19
N GLU A 448 -15.09 0.03 6.55
CA GLU A 448 -13.99 -0.66 7.19
C GLU A 448 -12.66 -0.14 6.68
N TRP A 449 -11.71 0.07 7.57
CA TRP A 449 -10.32 0.24 7.16
C TRP A 449 -9.38 -0.54 8.07
N GLY A 450 -8.25 -0.97 7.51
CA GLY A 450 -7.20 -1.67 8.25
C GLY A 450 -5.88 -1.68 7.48
N GLY A 451 -4.87 -2.32 8.04
CA GLY A 451 -3.65 -2.55 7.30
C GLY A 451 -2.75 -3.62 7.88
N MET A 452 -1.62 -3.81 7.20
CA MET A 452 -0.59 -4.76 7.59
C MET A 452 0.78 -4.27 7.12
N GLU A 453 1.76 -4.35 8.04
CA GLU A 453 3.17 -4.20 7.72
C GLU A 453 3.68 -5.54 7.18
N VAL A 454 4.20 -5.53 5.95
CA VAL A 454 4.84 -6.68 5.34
C VAL A 454 6.28 -6.72 5.82
N LEU A 455 6.58 -7.69 6.67
CA LEU A 455 7.90 -7.91 7.24
C LEU A 455 8.74 -8.72 6.25
N ILE A 456 9.95 -8.24 5.96
CA ILE A 456 10.92 -8.86 5.05
C ILE A 456 11.78 -9.85 5.84
#